data_AF-A0AAE1SFJ8-F1
#
_entry.id   AF-A0AAE1SFJ8-F1
#
_cell.length_a   1.000
_cell.length_b   1.000
_cell.length_c   1.000
_cell.angle_alpha   90.00
_cell.angle_beta   90.00
_cell.angle_gamma   90.00
#
_symmetry.space_group_name_H-M   'P 1'
#
loop_
_entity.id
_entity.type
_entity.pdbx_description
1 polymer ?
#
loop_
_entity_poly.entity_id
_entity_poly.type
_entity_poly.pdbx_seq_one_letter_code
_entity_poly.pdbx_strand_id
1 'polypeptide(L)'
;MSMSNNITAFLNFVAFMCSIPIIAAGTWLASKPDNECIHWLRWPVVFMGLAVMLVSLAGFVGAYWKKEGLLGVYLVCMAILIILLLVLLVLAFVVTRPNGAYSMPGKGYSEYRLAGFSSWLRNHITDSDSWRKIRACLADSDICPKLNNEFITADQFFAAHLSPIKSGCCKPPTICGYQYMNPTVWSNPTNAIADPDCSIWNNDPNQLCYNCNACKAGLLGNLRKEWRKANLILILTVVVLIWVYLIACSAYRNAQTEELFQRYKQGWA
;
A
#
# COMPACT_ATOMS: atom_id res chain seq x y z
N MET A 1 -14.13 -35.90 -20.28
CA MET A 1 -13.97 -35.87 -18.81
C MET A 1 -12.56 -35.53 -18.31
N SER A 2 -11.46 -35.92 -18.98
CA SER A 2 -10.08 -35.61 -18.54
C SER A 2 -9.71 -34.10 -18.68
N MET A 3 -10.12 -33.47 -19.78
CA MET A 3 -9.81 -32.05 -20.06
C MET A 3 -10.42 -31.06 -19.05
N SER A 4 -11.66 -31.24 -18.60
CA SER A 4 -12.32 -30.27 -17.69
C SER A 4 -11.74 -30.28 -16.27
N ASN A 5 -11.35 -31.45 -15.76
CA ASN A 5 -10.67 -31.56 -14.47
C ASN A 5 -9.29 -30.90 -14.52
N ASN A 6 -8.54 -31.07 -15.61
CA ASN A 6 -7.23 -30.44 -15.79
C ASN A 6 -7.33 -28.91 -15.88
N ILE A 7 -8.35 -28.39 -16.59
CA ILE A 7 -8.60 -26.94 -16.67
C ILE A 7 -8.94 -26.36 -15.29
N THR A 8 -9.80 -27.03 -14.52
CA THR A 8 -10.20 -26.56 -13.18
C THR A 8 -9.01 -26.58 -12.21
N ALA A 9 -8.20 -27.64 -12.24
CA ALA A 9 -6.98 -27.73 -11.45
C ALA A 9 -5.96 -26.65 -11.83
N PHE A 10 -5.79 -26.37 -13.12
CA PHE A 10 -4.91 -25.32 -13.61
C PHE A 10 -5.37 -23.92 -13.18
N LEU A 11 -6.67 -23.62 -13.31
CA LEU A 11 -7.23 -22.32 -12.90
C LEU A 11 -7.08 -22.07 -11.39
N ASN A 12 -7.31 -23.10 -10.57
CA ASN A 12 -7.09 -23.02 -9.12
C ASN A 12 -5.60 -22.86 -8.77
N PHE A 13 -4.70 -23.52 -9.51
CA PHE A 13 -3.27 -23.33 -9.34
C PHE A 13 -2.84 -21.89 -9.65
N VAL A 14 -3.35 -21.30 -10.74
CA VAL A 14 -3.08 -19.89 -11.08
C VAL A 14 -3.65 -18.97 -10.00
N ALA A 15 -4.88 -19.20 -9.53
CA ALA A 15 -5.48 -18.39 -8.46
C ALA A 15 -4.67 -18.47 -7.14
N PHE A 16 -4.17 -19.67 -6.79
CA PHE A 16 -3.28 -19.86 -5.66
C PHE A 16 -1.96 -19.09 -5.85
N MET A 17 -1.35 -19.17 -7.03
CA MET A 17 -0.14 -18.39 -7.36
C MET A 17 -0.38 -16.88 -7.27
N CYS A 18 -1.58 -16.38 -7.59
CA CYS A 18 -1.93 -14.96 -7.40
C CYS A 18 -2.05 -14.54 -5.94
N SER A 19 -2.33 -15.47 -5.00
CA SER A 19 -2.38 -15.13 -3.57
C SER A 19 -0.99 -14.76 -3.01
N ILE A 20 0.08 -15.37 -3.53
CA ILE A 20 1.46 -15.16 -3.10
C ILE A 20 1.89 -13.69 -3.26
N PRO A 21 1.80 -13.04 -4.44
CA PRO A 21 2.17 -11.64 -4.60
C PRO A 21 1.26 -10.68 -3.81
N ILE A 22 -0.01 -11.03 -3.55
CA ILE A 22 -0.89 -10.21 -2.70
C ILE A 22 -0.38 -10.23 -1.25
N ILE A 23 -0.11 -11.43 -0.71
CA ILE A 23 0.42 -11.59 0.65
C ILE A 23 1.82 -10.96 0.74
N ALA A 24 2.69 -11.21 -0.24
CA ALA A 24 4.04 -10.66 -0.28
C ALA A 24 4.06 -9.13 -0.38
N ALA A 25 3.16 -8.53 -1.17
CA ALA A 25 3.03 -7.08 -1.23
C ALA A 25 2.53 -6.52 0.11
N GLY A 26 1.58 -7.19 0.77
CA GLY A 26 1.10 -6.82 2.10
C GLY A 26 2.18 -6.91 3.18
N THR A 27 2.97 -8.00 3.19
CA THR A 27 4.06 -8.19 4.15
C THR A 27 5.24 -7.27 3.87
N TRP A 28 5.61 -7.06 2.60
CA TRP A 28 6.65 -6.10 2.22
C TRP A 28 6.30 -4.68 2.60
N LEU A 29 5.04 -4.27 2.41
CA LEU A 29 4.57 -2.96 2.83
C LEU A 29 4.63 -2.83 4.36
N ALA A 30 4.37 -3.92 5.09
CA ALA A 30 4.42 -3.94 6.54
C ALA A 30 5.83 -3.96 7.14
N SER A 31 6.83 -4.49 6.42
CA SER A 31 8.23 -4.56 6.86
C SER A 31 9.02 -3.28 6.56
N LYS A 32 8.35 -2.20 6.12
CA LYS A 32 8.99 -0.91 5.87
C LYS A 32 9.12 -0.17 7.20
N PRO A 33 10.28 0.42 7.50
CA PRO A 33 10.57 0.97 8.83
C PRO A 33 9.60 2.08 9.26
N ASP A 34 9.07 2.85 8.31
CA ASP A 34 8.05 3.87 8.57
C ASP A 34 6.63 3.30 8.69
N ASN A 35 6.37 2.15 8.06
CA ASN A 35 5.08 1.44 8.13
C ASN A 35 5.01 0.50 9.33
N GLU A 36 6.15 0.06 9.88
CA GLU A 36 6.23 -0.67 11.14
C GLU A 36 5.63 0.15 12.29
N CYS A 37 5.82 1.47 12.24
CA CYS A 37 5.19 2.42 13.16
C CYS A 37 3.66 2.51 13.01
N ILE A 38 3.07 1.96 11.94
CA ILE A 38 1.63 2.03 11.61
C ILE A 38 1.04 0.62 11.51
N HIS A 39 0.68 0.04 12.66
CA HIS A 39 0.17 -1.33 12.72
C HIS A 39 -1.15 -1.60 12.00
N TRP A 40 -2.02 -0.61 11.84
CA TRP A 40 -3.39 -0.84 11.36
C TRP A 40 -3.46 -1.13 9.85
N LEU A 41 -2.52 -0.60 9.07
CA LEU A 41 -2.61 -0.65 7.62
C LEU A 41 -2.21 -2.01 7.01
N ARG A 42 -1.46 -2.80 7.78
CA ARG A 42 -0.94 -4.12 7.40
C ARG A 42 -2.05 -5.16 7.23
N TRP A 43 -3.01 -5.16 8.14
CA TRP A 43 -3.93 -6.28 8.30
C TRP A 43 -4.98 -6.44 7.19
N PRO A 44 -5.60 -5.37 6.66
CA PRO A 44 -6.63 -5.52 5.63
C PRO A 44 -6.15 -6.24 4.37
N VAL A 45 -4.95 -5.93 3.88
CA VAL A 45 -4.38 -6.53 2.66
C VAL A 45 -3.97 -7.98 2.90
N VAL A 46 -3.36 -8.26 4.06
CA VAL A 46 -2.92 -9.62 4.41
C VAL A 46 -4.12 -10.56 4.60
N PHE A 47 -5.18 -10.12 5.30
CA PHE A 47 -6.40 -10.91 5.46
C PHE A 47 -7.07 -11.23 4.12
N MET A 48 -7.09 -10.28 3.19
CA MET A 48 -7.62 -10.51 1.84
C MET A 48 -6.77 -11.53 1.07
N GLY A 49 -5.44 -11.45 1.14
CA GLY A 49 -4.55 -12.43 0.52
C GLY A 49 -4.75 -13.85 1.09
N LEU A 50 -4.90 -13.97 2.41
CA LEU A 50 -5.21 -15.25 3.06
C LEU A 50 -6.58 -15.81 2.65
N ALA A 51 -7.59 -14.94 2.50
CA ALA A 51 -8.90 -15.37 2.03
C ALA A 51 -8.85 -15.93 0.60
N VAL A 52 -8.11 -15.27 -0.31
CA VAL A 52 -7.88 -15.78 -1.68
C VAL A 52 -7.17 -17.15 -1.64
N MET A 53 -6.17 -17.31 -0.77
CA MET A 53 -5.47 -18.58 -0.59
C MET A 53 -6.41 -19.70 -0.13
N LEU A 54 -7.23 -19.46 0.90
CA LEU A 54 -8.19 -20.44 1.41
C LEU A 54 -9.25 -20.84 0.36
N VAL A 55 -9.78 -19.87 -0.38
CA VAL A 55 -10.76 -20.15 -1.45
C VAL A 55 -10.12 -20.94 -2.60
N SER A 56 -8.86 -20.65 -2.95
CA SER A 56 -8.15 -21.43 -3.98
C SER A 56 -7.93 -22.90 -3.55
N LEU A 57 -7.61 -23.15 -2.27
CA LEU A 57 -7.49 -24.51 -1.72
C LEU A 57 -8.84 -25.24 -1.71
N ALA A 58 -9.93 -24.56 -1.35
CA ALA A 58 -11.28 -25.10 -1.45
C ALA A 58 -11.65 -25.44 -2.91
N GLY A 59 -11.18 -24.65 -3.87
CA GLY A 59 -11.32 -24.94 -5.31
C GLY A 59 -10.66 -26.26 -5.72
N PHE A 60 -9.47 -26.58 -5.20
CA PHE A 60 -8.84 -27.88 -5.43
C PHE A 60 -9.69 -29.04 -4.89
N VAL A 61 -10.18 -28.93 -3.66
CA VAL A 61 -11.07 -29.96 -3.06
C VAL A 61 -12.38 -30.10 -3.86
N GLY A 62 -12.93 -28.98 -4.34
CA GLY A 62 -14.14 -28.97 -5.15
C GLY A 62 -14.01 -29.71 -6.49
N ALA A 63 -12.82 -29.67 -7.12
CA ALA A 63 -12.54 -30.40 -8.35
C ALA A 63 -12.54 -31.93 -8.17
N TYR A 64 -12.24 -32.43 -6.96
CA TYR A 64 -12.26 -33.87 -6.67
C TYR A 64 -13.68 -34.41 -6.45
N TRP A 65 -14.58 -33.63 -5.85
CA TRP A 65 -15.89 -34.13 -5.41
C TRP A 65 -17.00 -34.00 -6.47
N LYS A 66 -16.74 -33.38 -7.63
CA LYS A 66 -17.66 -33.25 -8.79
C LYS A 66 -19.10 -32.80 -8.44
N LYS A 67 -19.31 -32.15 -7.30
CA LYS A 67 -20.63 -31.62 -6.93
C LYS A 67 -20.80 -30.23 -7.55
N GLU A 68 -21.74 -30.12 -8.48
CA GLU A 68 -22.03 -28.87 -9.20
C GLU A 68 -22.36 -27.70 -8.27
N GLY A 69 -23.03 -27.96 -7.13
CA GLY A 69 -23.32 -26.96 -6.12
C GLY A 69 -22.06 -26.39 -5.44
N LEU A 70 -21.04 -27.22 -5.22
CA LEU A 70 -19.78 -26.78 -4.62
C LEU A 70 -18.98 -25.88 -5.57
N LEU A 71 -19.03 -26.16 -6.88
CA LEU A 71 -18.42 -25.30 -7.90
C LEU A 71 -19.14 -23.95 -8.01
N GLY A 72 -20.48 -23.94 -7.89
CA GLY A 72 -21.27 -22.71 -7.83
C GLY A 72 -20.92 -21.84 -6.62
N VAL A 73 -20.82 -22.42 -5.43
CA VAL A 73 -20.38 -21.71 -4.21
C VAL A 73 -18.96 -21.14 -4.39
N TYR A 74 -18.04 -21.91 -4.95
CA TYR A 74 -16.68 -21.44 -5.26
C TYR A 74 -16.69 -20.18 -6.16
N LEU A 75 -17.48 -20.18 -7.24
CA LEU A 75 -17.59 -19.02 -8.14
C LEU A 75 -18.15 -17.79 -7.41
N VAL A 76 -19.17 -17.96 -6.57
CA VAL A 76 -19.73 -16.86 -5.77
C VAL A 76 -18.70 -16.29 -4.80
N CYS A 77 -17.96 -17.14 -4.08
CA CYS A 77 -16.89 -16.71 -3.19
C CYS A 77 -15.79 -15.95 -3.94
N MET A 78 -15.36 -16.45 -5.10
CA MET A 78 -14.36 -15.79 -5.94
C MET A 78 -14.85 -14.43 -6.45
N ALA A 79 -16.13 -14.32 -6.86
CA ALA A 79 -16.71 -13.06 -7.28
C ALA A 79 -16.71 -12.02 -6.15
N ILE A 80 -17.10 -12.42 -4.93
CA ILE A 80 -17.07 -11.54 -3.75
C ILE A 80 -15.64 -11.07 -3.47
N LEU A 81 -14.64 -11.96 -3.52
CA LEU A 81 -13.24 -11.59 -3.31
C LEU A 81 -12.74 -10.60 -4.37
N ILE A 82 -13.06 -10.81 -5.66
CA ILE A 82 -12.70 -9.87 -6.73
C ILE A 82 -13.34 -8.50 -6.49
N ILE A 83 -14.62 -8.46 -6.11
CA ILE A 83 -15.31 -7.19 -5.80
C ILE A 83 -14.64 -6.48 -4.63
N LEU A 84 -14.33 -7.19 -3.54
CA LEU A 84 -13.64 -6.62 -2.38
C LEU A 84 -12.25 -6.08 -2.75
N LEU A 85 -11.48 -6.81 -3.57
CA LEU A 85 -10.19 -6.34 -4.07
C LEU A 85 -10.32 -5.10 -4.95
N LEU A 86 -11.33 -5.02 -5.82
CA LEU A 86 -11.62 -3.84 -6.64
C LEU A 86 -12.00 -2.63 -5.78
N VAL A 87 -12.83 -2.82 -4.74
CA VAL A 87 -13.17 -1.75 -3.79
C VAL A 87 -11.92 -1.23 -3.09
N LEU A 88 -11.06 -2.13 -2.61
CA LEU A 88 -9.78 -1.75 -1.98
C LEU A 88 -8.86 -1.00 -2.95
N LEU A 89 -8.76 -1.45 -4.21
CA LEU A 89 -8.00 -0.77 -5.26
C LEU A 89 -8.50 0.66 -5.49
N VAL A 90 -9.82 0.85 -5.58
CA VAL A 90 -10.43 2.18 -5.78
C VAL A 90 -10.16 3.06 -4.58
N LEU A 91 -10.39 2.58 -3.35
CA LEU A 91 -10.11 3.33 -2.12
C LEU A 91 -8.63 3.72 -2.03
N ALA A 92 -7.72 2.78 -2.29
CA ALA A 92 -6.28 3.05 -2.30
C ALA A 92 -5.92 4.11 -3.35
N PHE A 93 -6.52 4.07 -4.54
CA PHE A 93 -6.29 5.07 -5.58
C PHE A 93 -6.80 6.46 -5.17
N VAL A 94 -8.03 6.56 -4.65
CA VAL A 94 -8.61 7.83 -4.19
C VAL A 94 -7.75 8.44 -3.08
N VAL A 95 -7.38 7.65 -2.09
CA VAL A 95 -6.58 8.06 -0.94
C VAL A 95 -5.16 8.50 -1.36
N THR A 96 -4.58 7.85 -2.37
CA THR A 96 -3.24 8.12 -2.89
C THR A 96 -3.22 9.00 -4.15
N ARG A 97 -4.32 9.70 -4.49
CA ARG A 97 -4.37 10.65 -5.62
C ARG A 97 -3.78 12.02 -5.31
N PRO A 98 -4.11 12.72 -4.22
CA PRO A 98 -3.66 14.10 -3.98
C PRO A 98 -2.23 14.16 -3.41
N ASN A 99 -1.29 14.73 -4.15
CA ASN A 99 0.11 14.88 -3.72
C ASN A 99 0.30 16.24 -3.06
N GLY A 100 0.67 16.26 -1.78
CA GLY A 100 1.08 17.49 -1.10
C GLY A 100 2.47 17.99 -1.49
N ALA A 101 3.08 17.43 -2.56
CA ALA A 101 4.45 17.74 -2.95
C ALA A 101 4.53 19.11 -3.63
N TYR A 102 5.54 19.90 -3.27
CA TYR A 102 5.93 21.10 -3.99
C TYR A 102 7.46 21.15 -4.12
N SER A 103 7.92 21.61 -5.27
CA SER A 103 9.36 21.72 -5.56
C SER A 103 9.90 23.06 -5.07
N MET A 104 11.10 23.03 -4.49
CA MET A 104 11.82 24.25 -4.15
C MET A 104 12.86 24.59 -5.23
N PRO A 105 12.96 25.86 -5.65
CA PRO A 105 13.98 26.28 -6.61
C PRO A 105 15.39 25.93 -6.12
N GLY A 106 16.21 25.34 -6.97
CA GLY A 106 17.61 25.01 -6.66
C GLY A 106 17.81 23.85 -5.68
N LYS A 107 16.78 23.03 -5.42
CA LYS A 107 16.87 21.83 -4.55
C LYS A 107 16.47 20.57 -5.34
N GLY A 108 17.23 19.49 -5.15
CA GLY A 108 16.97 18.16 -5.74
C GLY A 108 15.85 17.38 -5.05
N TYR A 109 15.30 17.90 -3.95
CA TYR A 109 14.21 17.28 -3.19
C TYR A 109 12.94 18.13 -3.19
N SER A 110 11.80 17.46 -3.04
CA SER A 110 10.51 18.10 -2.83
C SER A 110 10.18 18.19 -1.34
N GLU A 111 9.46 19.24 -0.98
CA GLU A 111 8.82 19.39 0.33
C GLU A 111 7.33 19.06 0.21
N TYR A 112 6.68 18.83 1.36
CA TYR A 112 5.32 18.32 1.41
C TYR A 112 4.45 19.16 2.35
N ARG A 113 3.31 19.63 1.86
CA ARG A 113 2.28 20.30 2.67
C ARG A 113 1.23 19.31 3.11
N LEU A 114 0.90 19.34 4.39
CA LEU A 114 -0.11 18.46 4.98
C LEU A 114 -1.50 18.67 4.36
N ALA A 115 -1.82 19.91 3.97
CA ALA A 115 -3.10 20.27 3.34
C ALA A 115 -3.31 19.66 1.94
N GLY A 116 -2.23 19.25 1.26
CA GLY A 116 -2.30 18.67 -0.08
C GLY A 116 -2.55 17.16 -0.12
N PHE A 117 -2.76 16.51 1.04
CA PHE A 117 -3.13 15.10 1.14
C PHE A 117 -4.63 14.91 1.39
N SER A 118 -5.12 13.69 1.18
CA SER A 118 -6.54 13.37 1.39
C SER A 118 -6.94 13.55 2.85
N SER A 119 -8.13 14.11 3.08
CA SER A 119 -8.67 14.34 4.43
C SER A 119 -8.73 13.06 5.25
N TRP A 120 -9.13 11.95 4.62
CA TRP A 120 -9.17 10.63 5.23
C TRP A 120 -7.79 10.19 5.74
N LEU A 121 -6.76 10.25 4.89
CA LEU A 121 -5.42 9.80 5.26
C LEU A 121 -4.78 10.72 6.31
N ARG A 122 -4.99 12.03 6.16
CA ARG A 122 -4.53 13.01 7.15
C ARG A 122 -5.14 12.72 8.50
N ASN A 123 -6.47 12.71 8.61
CA ASN A 123 -7.16 12.59 9.89
C ASN A 123 -6.84 11.26 10.60
N HIS A 124 -6.64 10.17 9.87
CA HIS A 124 -6.35 8.87 10.46
C HIS A 124 -4.90 8.74 10.97
N ILE A 125 -3.96 9.49 10.40
CA ILE A 125 -2.53 9.42 10.77
C ILE A 125 -2.17 10.54 11.74
N THR A 126 -2.74 11.73 11.57
CA THR A 126 -2.42 12.91 12.37
C THR A 126 -3.28 13.05 13.63
N ASP A 127 -4.11 12.05 13.92
CA ASP A 127 -4.83 11.98 15.19
C ASP A 127 -3.85 11.97 16.36
N SER A 128 -4.16 12.70 17.43
CA SER A 128 -3.20 13.06 18.48
C SER A 128 -2.63 11.84 19.22
N ASP A 129 -3.48 10.87 19.54
CA ASP A 129 -3.08 9.64 20.23
C ASP A 129 -2.28 8.70 19.34
N SER A 130 -2.69 8.58 18.08
CA SER A 130 -2.01 7.75 17.08
C SER A 130 -0.64 8.34 16.73
N TRP A 131 -0.58 9.66 16.52
CA TRP A 131 0.65 10.37 16.20
C TRP A 131 1.68 10.28 17.31
N ARG A 132 1.26 10.28 18.58
CA ARG A 132 2.18 10.13 19.73
C ARG A 132 2.97 8.81 19.66
N LYS A 133 2.35 7.72 19.22
CA LYS A 133 3.03 6.42 19.04
C LYS A 133 3.94 6.44 17.82
N ILE A 134 3.45 6.99 16.71
CA ILE A 134 4.20 7.08 15.45
C ILE A 134 5.47 7.92 15.64
N ARG A 135 5.38 9.09 16.30
CA ARG A 135 6.54 9.96 16.52
C ARG A 135 7.60 9.32 17.41
N ALA A 136 7.19 8.54 18.41
CA ALA A 136 8.12 7.83 19.28
C ALA A 136 8.88 6.75 18.49
N CYS A 137 8.16 6.00 17.65
CA CYS A 137 8.76 5.04 16.73
C CYS A 137 9.69 5.69 15.70
N LEU A 138 9.33 6.85 15.15
CA LEU A 138 10.17 7.60 14.20
C LEU A 138 11.45 8.17 14.85
N ALA A 139 11.38 8.58 16.11
CA ALA A 139 12.53 9.04 16.88
C ALA A 139 13.51 7.90 17.20
N ASP A 140 12.99 6.70 17.45
CA ASP A 140 13.80 5.49 17.65
C ASP A 140 14.39 4.95 16.33
N SER A 141 13.79 5.31 15.19
CA SER A 141 14.24 4.85 13.88
C SER A 141 15.52 5.53 13.40
N ASP A 142 16.40 4.77 12.76
CA ASP A 142 17.66 5.27 12.17
C ASP A 142 17.48 6.17 10.92
N ILE A 143 16.26 6.58 10.56
CA ILE A 143 15.99 7.26 9.27
C ILE A 143 16.74 8.60 9.19
N CYS A 144 16.69 9.41 10.25
CA CYS A 144 17.37 10.70 10.32
C CYS A 144 18.86 10.59 10.68
N PRO A 145 19.28 9.74 11.65
CA PRO A 145 20.70 9.53 11.92
C PRO A 145 21.52 9.08 10.70
N LYS A 146 20.96 8.21 9.85
CA LYS A 146 21.62 7.75 8.61
C LYS A 146 21.89 8.87 7.62
N LEU A 147 21.10 9.95 7.65
CA LEU A 147 21.25 11.08 6.73
C LEU A 147 22.57 11.83 6.94
N ASN A 148 23.05 11.90 8.19
CA ASN A 148 24.30 12.58 8.52
C ASN A 148 25.53 11.83 8.00
N ASN A 149 25.44 10.51 7.85
CA ASN A 149 26.52 9.68 7.31
C ASN A 149 26.50 9.61 5.77
N GLU A 150 25.35 9.89 5.15
CA GLU A 150 25.14 9.77 3.71
C GLU A 150 25.56 11.04 2.94
N PHE A 151 25.48 12.21 3.57
CA PHE A 151 25.79 13.50 2.95
C PHE A 151 26.75 14.33 3.80
N ILE A 152 27.94 14.61 3.25
CA ILE A 152 29.01 15.30 3.97
C ILE A 152 29.01 16.80 3.64
N THR A 153 28.71 17.19 2.39
CA THR A 153 28.73 18.59 1.95
C THR A 153 27.34 19.16 1.69
N ALA A 154 27.19 20.47 1.86
CA ALA A 154 25.94 21.18 1.61
C ALA A 154 25.44 21.02 0.16
N ASP A 155 26.35 21.09 -0.82
CA ASP A 155 26.00 20.95 -2.24
C ASP A 155 25.47 19.55 -2.56
N GLN A 156 26.11 18.51 -2.00
CA GLN A 156 25.63 17.14 -2.12
C GLN A 156 24.24 16.99 -1.50
N PHE A 157 24.03 17.54 -0.30
CA PHE A 157 22.74 17.49 0.39
C PHE A 157 21.63 18.18 -0.40
N PHE A 158 21.91 19.36 -0.97
CA PHE A 158 20.92 20.13 -1.72
C PHE A 158 20.64 19.59 -3.11
N ALA A 159 21.60 18.92 -3.75
CA ALA A 159 21.40 18.21 -5.01
C ALA A 159 20.75 16.82 -4.83
N ALA A 160 20.77 16.26 -3.61
CA ALA A 160 20.28 14.91 -3.35
C ALA A 160 18.76 14.77 -3.50
N HIS A 161 18.34 13.59 -3.94
CA HIS A 161 16.95 13.16 -3.93
C HIS A 161 16.57 12.54 -2.58
N LEU A 162 16.19 13.38 -1.61
CA LEU A 162 15.71 12.90 -0.32
C LEU A 162 14.32 12.24 -0.44
N SER A 163 14.10 11.18 0.36
CA SER A 163 12.77 10.62 0.53
C SER A 163 11.84 11.61 1.24
N PRO A 164 10.51 11.53 1.04
CA PRO A 164 9.55 12.45 1.65
C PRO A 164 9.69 12.57 3.17
N ILE A 165 9.98 11.45 3.84
CA ILE A 165 10.16 11.41 5.29
C ILE A 165 11.48 12.05 5.72
N LYS A 166 12.56 11.85 4.96
CA LYS A 166 13.86 12.49 5.21
C LYS A 166 13.74 14.02 5.06
N SER A 167 13.06 14.50 4.02
CA SER A 167 12.89 15.93 3.78
C SER A 167 11.88 16.61 4.72
N GLY A 168 10.94 15.86 5.31
CA GLY A 168 9.92 16.38 6.22
C GLY A 168 10.25 16.30 7.71
N CYS A 169 10.97 15.26 8.16
CA CYS A 169 11.24 15.02 9.59
C CYS A 169 12.66 15.38 10.02
N CYS A 170 13.65 15.22 9.13
CA CYS A 170 15.07 15.31 9.49
C CYS A 170 15.70 16.69 9.23
N LYS A 171 14.94 17.63 8.65
CA LYS A 171 15.37 19.01 8.40
C LYS A 171 14.22 19.99 8.68
N PRO A 172 14.51 21.27 8.99
CA PRO A 172 13.47 22.28 9.11
C PRO A 172 12.88 22.62 7.72
N PRO A 173 11.67 23.19 7.68
CA PRO A 173 11.10 23.74 6.46
C PRO A 173 12.01 24.83 5.86
N THR A 174 12.21 24.81 4.54
CA THR A 174 13.10 25.78 3.87
C THR A 174 12.61 27.22 4.03
N ILE A 175 11.30 27.45 4.17
CA ILE A 175 10.70 28.77 4.36
C ILE A 175 11.15 29.48 5.66
N CYS A 176 11.54 28.70 6.67
CA CYS A 176 12.04 29.23 7.95
C CYS A 176 13.41 29.92 7.80
N GLY A 177 14.15 29.59 6.72
CA GLY A 177 15.42 30.22 6.38
C GLY A 177 16.52 29.98 7.43
N TYR A 178 16.59 28.77 7.97
CA TYR A 178 17.71 28.33 8.81
C TYR A 178 19.01 28.23 8.01
N GLN A 179 20.13 28.50 8.67
CA GLN A 179 21.47 28.29 8.15
C GLN A 179 21.87 26.81 8.29
N TYR A 180 22.29 26.21 7.16
CA TYR A 180 22.77 24.83 7.11
C TYR A 180 24.11 24.71 7.84
N MET A 181 24.21 23.76 8.78
CA MET A 181 25.49 23.34 9.36
C MET A 181 25.79 21.89 8.98
N ASN A 182 24.87 20.99 9.30
CA ASN A 182 24.90 19.57 8.94
C ASN A 182 23.51 19.12 8.49
N PRO A 183 23.35 17.92 7.89
CA PRO A 183 22.05 17.44 7.39
C PRO A 183 20.90 17.53 8.41
N THR A 184 21.17 17.29 9.69
CA THR A 184 20.19 17.33 10.79
C THR A 184 20.40 18.50 11.76
N VAL A 185 21.40 19.37 11.55
CA VAL A 185 21.70 20.49 12.46
C VAL A 185 21.66 21.81 11.71
N TRP A 186 20.81 22.70 12.21
CA TRP A 186 20.49 23.96 11.56
C TRP A 186 20.45 25.09 12.61
N SER A 187 20.96 26.27 12.25
CA SER A 187 21.07 27.40 13.18
C SER A 187 20.34 28.64 12.67
N ASN A 188 19.88 29.49 13.60
CA ASN A 188 19.36 30.84 13.35
C ASN A 188 18.34 30.96 12.20
N PRO A 189 17.03 30.80 12.46
CA PRO A 189 16.01 31.04 11.44
C PRO A 189 15.96 32.53 11.10
N THR A 190 16.01 32.85 9.81
CA THR A 190 15.75 34.21 9.33
C THR A 190 14.26 34.56 9.36
N ASN A 191 13.38 33.56 9.27
CA ASN A 191 11.92 33.73 9.18
C ASN A 191 11.18 32.78 10.14
N ALA A 192 11.39 32.94 11.45
CA ALA A 192 10.79 32.06 12.47
C ALA A 192 9.24 32.07 12.53
N ILE A 193 8.59 33.10 11.96
CA ILE A 193 7.13 33.29 12.01
C ILE A 193 6.46 32.80 10.70
N ALA A 194 7.24 32.43 9.68
CA ALA A 194 6.69 32.09 8.36
C ALA A 194 5.87 30.78 8.36
N ASP A 195 6.19 29.84 9.25
CA ASP A 195 5.45 28.59 9.42
C ASP A 195 5.47 28.20 10.90
N PRO A 196 4.36 27.67 11.47
CA PRO A 196 4.35 27.17 12.84
C PRO A 196 5.44 26.11 13.11
N ASP A 197 5.82 25.32 12.11
CA ASP A 197 6.84 24.29 12.23
C ASP A 197 8.24 24.89 12.48
N CYS A 198 8.49 26.15 12.10
CA CYS A 198 9.75 26.83 12.36
C CYS A 198 10.06 26.93 13.86
N SER A 199 9.04 27.18 14.69
CA SER A 199 9.20 27.27 16.14
C SER A 199 9.33 25.91 16.83
N ILE A 200 8.95 24.83 16.15
CA ILE A 200 8.91 23.46 16.69
C ILE A 200 10.23 22.72 16.43
N TRP A 201 10.96 23.10 15.38
CA TRP A 201 12.23 22.48 15.02
C TRP A 201 13.25 22.47 16.19
N ASN A 202 13.87 21.31 16.41
CA ASN A 202 14.94 21.13 17.39
C ASN A 202 16.13 20.37 16.76
N ASN A 203 17.36 20.67 17.17
CA ASN A 203 18.57 19.96 16.73
C ASN A 203 18.86 18.69 17.55
N ASP A 204 18.12 18.44 18.63
CA ASP A 204 18.21 17.17 19.37
C ASP A 204 17.78 16.00 18.46
N PRO A 205 18.63 14.97 18.26
CA PRO A 205 18.35 13.84 17.39
C PRO A 205 17.08 13.06 17.77
N ASN A 206 16.65 13.11 19.03
CA ASN A 206 15.45 12.43 19.51
C ASN A 206 14.16 13.27 19.33
N GLN A 207 14.28 14.55 18.97
CA GLN A 207 13.14 15.47 18.85
C GLN A 207 12.91 15.97 17.42
N LEU A 208 13.99 16.41 16.75
CA LEU A 208 14.00 16.91 15.36
C LEU A 208 12.71 17.66 14.99
N CYS A 209 12.16 17.42 13.80
CA CYS A 209 10.83 17.91 13.41
C CYS A 209 9.74 16.85 13.60
N TYR A 210 9.90 15.86 14.50
CA TYR A 210 8.94 14.75 14.62
C TYR A 210 7.53 15.18 15.03
N ASN A 211 7.36 16.40 15.56
CA ASN A 211 6.04 16.97 15.88
C ASN A 211 5.51 17.97 14.83
N CYS A 212 6.28 18.25 13.78
CA CYS A 212 5.94 19.21 12.74
C CYS A 212 4.88 18.67 11.78
N ASN A 213 4.12 19.58 11.16
CA ASN A 213 3.24 19.25 10.05
C ASN A 213 4.02 18.80 8.81
N ALA A 214 5.24 19.33 8.62
CA ALA A 214 6.18 18.89 7.60
C ALA A 214 6.53 17.41 7.74
N CYS A 215 6.75 16.91 8.97
CA CYS A 215 7.05 15.50 9.20
C CYS A 215 5.82 14.61 8.98
N LYS A 216 4.64 15.03 9.44
CA LYS A 216 3.37 14.36 9.12
C LYS A 216 3.16 14.25 7.60
N ALA A 217 3.41 15.35 6.89
CA ALA A 217 3.30 15.41 5.43
C ALA A 217 4.36 14.54 4.73
N GLY A 218 5.58 14.49 5.27
CA GLY A 218 6.66 13.62 4.82
C GLY A 218 6.32 12.13 4.96
N LEU A 219 5.77 11.72 6.11
CA LEU A 219 5.29 10.36 6.33
C LEU A 219 4.18 10.00 5.35
N LEU A 220 3.17 10.87 5.20
CA LEU A 220 2.08 10.70 4.23
C LEU A 220 2.60 10.56 2.79
N GLY A 221 3.61 11.35 2.41
CA GLY A 221 4.27 11.27 1.12
C GLY A 221 4.99 9.94 0.90
N ASN A 222 5.69 9.44 1.92
CA ASN A 222 6.40 8.17 1.84
C ASN A 222 5.43 7.00 1.72
N LEU A 223 4.44 6.93 2.62
CA LEU A 223 3.36 5.95 2.59
C LEU A 223 2.70 5.87 1.22
N ARG A 224 2.25 7.02 0.70
CA ARG A 224 1.64 7.09 -0.63
C ARG A 224 2.53 6.49 -1.72
N LYS A 225 3.84 6.79 -1.71
CA LYS A 225 4.79 6.29 -2.70
C LYS A 225 4.90 4.76 -2.62
N GLU A 226 4.95 4.21 -1.42
CA GLU A 226 5.03 2.77 -1.20
C GLU A 226 3.71 2.06 -1.53
N TRP A 227 2.57 2.64 -1.15
CA TRP A 227 1.26 2.11 -1.46
C TRP A 227 1.02 2.08 -2.96
N ARG A 228 1.47 3.09 -3.72
CA ARG A 228 1.36 3.06 -5.18
C ARG A 228 2.14 1.90 -5.81
N LYS A 229 3.30 1.53 -5.24
CA LYS A 229 4.05 0.35 -5.70
C LYS A 229 3.30 -0.94 -5.41
N ALA A 230 2.77 -1.09 -4.19
CA ALA A 230 1.96 -2.24 -3.81
C ALA A 230 0.65 -2.31 -4.64
N ASN A 231 0.01 -1.17 -4.89
CA ASN A 231 -1.21 -1.07 -5.68
C ASN A 231 -0.99 -1.48 -7.14
N LEU A 232 0.19 -1.21 -7.71
CA LEU A 232 0.54 -1.68 -9.05
C LEU A 232 0.56 -3.22 -9.10
N ILE A 233 1.19 -3.87 -8.12
CA ILE A 233 1.18 -5.34 -8.00
C ILE A 233 -0.25 -5.84 -7.85
N LEU A 234 -1.05 -5.19 -7.00
CA LEU A 234 -2.45 -5.56 -6.77
C LEU A 234 -3.29 -5.45 -8.05
N ILE A 235 -3.13 -4.40 -8.85
CA ILE A 235 -3.80 -4.25 -10.15
C ILE A 235 -3.48 -5.42 -11.08
N LEU A 236 -2.19 -5.78 -11.21
CA LEU A 236 -1.77 -6.91 -12.05
C LEU A 236 -2.42 -8.22 -11.58
N THR A 237 -2.44 -8.46 -10.27
CA THR A 237 -3.06 -9.68 -9.71
C THR A 237 -4.57 -9.73 -9.93
N VAL A 238 -5.28 -8.61 -9.76
CA VAL A 238 -6.74 -8.55 -9.97
C VAL A 238 -7.10 -8.78 -11.42
N VAL A 239 -6.32 -8.25 -12.38
CA VAL A 239 -6.52 -8.53 -13.80
C VAL A 239 -6.44 -10.03 -14.08
N VAL A 240 -5.41 -10.71 -13.56
CA VAL A 240 -5.27 -12.17 -13.73
C VAL A 240 -6.44 -12.93 -13.08
N LEU A 241 -6.85 -12.54 -11.87
CA LEU A 241 -7.99 -13.16 -11.18
C LEU A 241 -9.31 -13.00 -11.96
N ILE A 242 -9.54 -11.85 -12.60
CA ILE A 242 -10.70 -11.64 -13.47
C ILE A 242 -10.66 -12.59 -14.67
N TRP A 243 -9.51 -12.71 -15.34
CA TRP A 243 -9.36 -13.67 -16.45
C TRP A 243 -9.64 -15.11 -16.02
N VAL A 244 -9.06 -15.54 -14.90
CA VAL A 244 -9.31 -16.88 -14.32
C VAL A 244 -10.79 -17.08 -14.00
N TYR A 245 -11.44 -16.08 -13.41
CA TYR A 245 -12.87 -16.11 -13.08
C TYR A 245 -13.75 -16.24 -14.33
N LEU A 246 -13.45 -15.49 -15.40
CA LEU A 246 -14.21 -15.57 -16.66
C LEU A 246 -14.12 -16.97 -17.30
N ILE A 247 -12.93 -17.58 -17.28
CA ILE A 247 -12.74 -18.95 -17.79
C ILE A 247 -13.45 -19.97 -16.89
N ALA A 248 -13.41 -19.78 -15.57
CA ALA A 248 -14.13 -20.66 -14.63
C ALA A 248 -15.66 -20.57 -14.84
N CYS A 249 -16.20 -19.37 -15.05
CA CYS A 249 -17.61 -19.16 -15.37
C CYS A 249 -18.01 -19.78 -16.71
N SER A 250 -17.18 -19.66 -17.76
CA SER A 250 -17.48 -20.28 -19.06
C SER A 250 -17.45 -21.81 -18.98
N ALA A 251 -16.48 -22.38 -18.25
CA ALA A 251 -16.41 -23.81 -17.98
C ALA A 251 -17.64 -24.31 -17.22
N TYR A 252 -18.09 -23.58 -16.19
CA TYR A 252 -19.29 -23.92 -15.43
C TYR A 252 -20.57 -23.86 -16.27
N ARG A 253 -20.74 -22.79 -17.08
CA ARG A 253 -21.89 -22.67 -18.00
C ARG A 253 -21.94 -23.80 -19.01
N ASN A 254 -20.79 -24.18 -19.58
CA ASN A 254 -20.73 -25.31 -20.51
C ASN A 254 -21.15 -26.63 -19.84
N ALA A 255 -20.68 -26.89 -18.62
CA ALA A 255 -21.05 -28.10 -17.87
C ALA A 255 -22.56 -28.16 -17.57
N GLN A 256 -23.17 -27.05 -17.14
CA GLN A 256 -24.63 -27.00 -16.95
C GLN A 256 -25.42 -27.21 -18.24
N THR A 257 -24.93 -26.65 -19.35
CA THR A 257 -25.62 -26.78 -20.64
C THR A 257 -25.60 -28.23 -21.12
N GLU A 258 -24.47 -28.93 -20.94
CA GLU A 258 -24.34 -30.35 -21.26
C GLU A 258 -25.27 -31.22 -20.39
N GLU A 259 -25.39 -30.93 -19.10
CA GLU A 259 -26.31 -31.63 -18.19
C GLU A 259 -27.79 -31.43 -18.61
N LEU A 260 -28.18 -30.19 -18.96
CA LEU A 260 -29.52 -29.88 -19.47
C LEU A 260 -29.82 -30.62 -20.78
N PHE A 261 -28.86 -30.66 -21.72
CA PHE A 261 -29.01 -31.43 -22.96
C PHE A 261 -29.14 -32.93 -22.71
N GLN A 262 -28.39 -33.50 -21.75
CA GLN A 262 -28.54 -34.91 -21.37
C GLN A 262 -29.92 -35.20 -20.78
N ARG A 263 -30.42 -34.36 -19.86
CA ARG A 263 -31.77 -34.51 -19.30
C ARG A 263 -32.85 -34.39 -20.37
N TYR A 264 -32.71 -33.43 -21.29
CA TYR A 264 -33.65 -33.29 -22.41
C TYR A 264 -33.66 -34.54 -23.31
N LYS A 265 -32.50 -35.15 -23.56
CA LYS A 265 -32.38 -36.38 -24.34
C LYS A 265 -32.95 -37.61 -23.62
N GLN A 266 -32.90 -37.64 -22.28
CA GLN A 266 -33.44 -38.73 -21.45
C GLN A 266 -34.96 -38.59 -21.18
N GLY A 267 -35.54 -37.39 -21.30
CA GLY A 267 -36.98 -37.13 -21.10
C GLY A 267 -37.89 -37.44 -22.29
N TRP A 268 -37.37 -38.07 -23.34
CA TRP A 268 -38.12 -38.51 -24.54
C TRP A 268 -38.09 -40.05 -24.71
N ALA A 269 -37.99 -40.79 -23.60
CA ALA A 269 -38.13 -42.25 -23.56
C ALA A 269 -39.26 -42.64 -22.61
#